data_AF-A0A2Z4JXT0-F1
#
_entry.id   AF-A0A2Z4JXT0-F1
#
_cell.length_a   1.000
_cell.length_b   1.000
_cell.length_c   1.000
_cell.angle_alpha   90.00
_cell.angle_beta   90.00
_cell.angle_gamma   90.00
#
_symmetry.space_group_name_H-M   'P 1'
#
loop_
_entity.id
_entity.type
_entity.pdbx_description
1 polymer ?
#
loop_
_entity_poly.entity_id
_entity_poly.type
_entity_poly.pdbx_seq_one_letter_code
_entity_poly.pdbx_strand_id
1 'polypeptide(L)'
;MTRRRLVQFGLIVAALAAFPFVAPVACTQPDRAREVLETQGYSDVQISGYAYLACGNGDVFATAFEATSPSGQAVEGAVCSGIFKGNTVRLD
;
A
#
# COMPACT_ATOMS: atom_id res chain seq x y z
N MET A 1 38.28 -24.90 -9.46
CA MET A 1 37.17 -24.16 -10.10
C MET A 1 35.84 -24.22 -9.33
N THR A 2 35.84 -24.66 -8.07
CA THR A 2 34.63 -25.05 -7.31
C THR A 2 34.30 -24.09 -6.16
N ARG A 3 35.31 -23.55 -5.45
CA ARG A 3 35.09 -22.66 -4.29
C ARG A 3 34.44 -21.31 -4.64
N ARG A 4 34.85 -20.69 -5.75
CA ARG A 4 34.29 -19.39 -6.19
C ARG A 4 32.82 -19.52 -6.63
N ARG A 5 32.46 -20.64 -7.28
CA ARG A 5 31.07 -20.92 -7.67
C ARG A 5 30.19 -21.17 -6.45
N LEU A 6 30.66 -21.94 -5.46
CA LEU A 6 29.93 -22.20 -4.21
C LEU A 6 29.67 -20.92 -3.39
N VAL A 7 30.65 -20.04 -3.25
CA VAL A 7 30.48 -18.75 -2.55
C VAL A 7 29.53 -17.82 -3.32
N GLN A 8 29.64 -17.79 -4.65
CA GLN A 8 28.76 -16.98 -5.51
C GLN A 8 27.31 -17.49 -5.51
N PHE A 9 27.09 -18.81 -5.52
CA PHE A 9 25.75 -19.39 -5.33
C PHE A 9 25.18 -19.12 -3.93
N GLY A 10 26.01 -19.21 -2.87
CA GLY A 10 25.59 -18.87 -1.51
C GLY A 10 25.17 -17.41 -1.36
N LEU A 11 25.90 -16.47 -1.98
CA LEU A 11 25.56 -15.04 -1.99
C LEU A 11 24.27 -14.75 -2.76
N ILE A 12 24.04 -15.43 -3.89
CA ILE A 12 22.80 -15.29 -4.68
C ILE A 12 21.59 -15.82 -3.91
N VAL A 13 21.72 -16.97 -3.25
CA VAL A 13 20.65 -17.55 -2.43
C VAL A 13 20.35 -16.66 -1.21
N ALA A 14 21.37 -16.12 -0.55
CA ALA A 14 21.19 -15.19 0.57
C ALA A 14 20.52 -13.87 0.13
N ALA A 15 20.88 -13.34 -1.04
CA ALA A 15 20.26 -12.14 -1.59
C ALA A 15 18.78 -12.36 -1.98
N LEU A 16 18.45 -13.52 -2.56
CA LEU A 16 17.06 -13.88 -2.91
C LEU A 16 16.20 -14.17 -1.68
N ALA A 17 16.78 -14.74 -0.62
CA ALA A 17 16.07 -15.00 0.64
C ALA A 17 15.80 -13.72 1.46
N ALA A 18 16.61 -12.67 1.28
CA ALA A 18 16.41 -11.37 1.92
C ALA A 18 15.44 -10.45 1.15
N PHE A 19 15.18 -10.71 -0.13
CA PHE A 19 14.31 -9.91 -1.00
C PHE A 19 12.86 -9.75 -0.50
N PRO A 20 12.16 -10.77 0.05
CA PRO A 20 10.78 -10.60 0.53
C PRO A 20 10.66 -9.78 1.84
N PHE A 21 11.77 -9.48 2.53
CA PHE A 21 11.76 -8.73 3.78
C PHE A 21 12.01 -7.23 3.61
N VAL A 22 12.40 -6.78 2.41
CA VAL A 22 12.61 -5.36 2.10
C VAL A 22 11.34 -4.78 1.48
N ALA A 23 10.35 -4.60 2.36
CA ALA A 23 9.41 -3.48 2.39
C ALA A 23 8.39 -3.32 1.22
N PRO A 24 7.10 -3.70 1.43
CA PRO A 24 5.99 -3.19 0.62
C PRO A 24 5.61 -1.73 0.98
N VAL A 25 6.58 -0.91 1.40
CA VAL A 25 6.39 0.54 1.59
C VAL A 25 6.17 1.27 0.27
N ALA A 26 6.40 0.61 -0.87
CA ALA A 26 6.22 1.16 -2.21
C ALA A 26 4.76 1.15 -2.70
N CYS A 27 3.81 0.68 -1.88
CA CYS A 27 2.42 0.46 -2.28
C CYS A 27 1.43 1.42 -1.57
N THR A 28 1.85 2.60 -1.12
CA THR A 28 0.94 3.65 -0.63
C THR A 28 1.06 4.91 -1.49
N GLN A 29 -0.04 5.66 -1.64
CA GLN A 29 -0.09 6.96 -2.32
C GLN A 29 -0.83 7.98 -1.43
N PRO A 30 -0.19 8.50 -0.37
CA PRO A 30 -0.86 9.31 0.65
C PRO A 30 -1.48 10.60 0.10
N ASP A 31 -0.76 11.32 -0.77
CA ASP A 31 -1.26 12.58 -1.33
C ASP A 31 -2.49 12.35 -2.21
N ARG A 32 -2.46 11.29 -3.04
CA ARG A 32 -3.59 10.94 -3.91
C ARG A 32 -4.77 10.38 -3.11
N ALA A 33 -4.52 9.62 -2.06
CA ALA A 33 -5.57 9.16 -1.15
C ALA A 33 -6.28 10.33 -0.49
N ARG A 34 -5.53 11.32 0.02
CA ARG A 34 -6.09 12.55 0.59
C ARG A 34 -6.90 13.33 -0.42
N GLU A 35 -6.36 13.59 -1.62
CA GLU A 35 -7.07 14.28 -2.70
C GLU A 35 -8.41 13.62 -3.04
N VAL A 36 -8.43 12.28 -3.14
CA VAL A 36 -9.64 11.50 -3.44
C VAL A 36 -10.67 11.62 -2.33
N LEU A 37 -10.25 11.55 -1.06
CA LEU A 37 -11.13 11.64 0.10
C LEU A 37 -11.74 13.05 0.20
N GLU A 38 -10.91 14.09 0.08
CA GLU A 38 -11.37 15.49 0.12
C GLU A 38 -12.33 15.81 -1.03
N THR A 39 -12.05 15.31 -2.25
CA THR A 39 -12.94 15.47 -3.41
C THR A 39 -14.29 14.78 -3.20
N GLN A 40 -14.36 13.73 -2.39
CA GLN A 40 -15.59 13.03 -2.02
C GLN A 40 -16.30 13.63 -0.82
N GLY A 41 -15.78 14.71 -0.24
CA GLY A 41 -16.40 15.43 0.89
C GLY A 41 -16.04 14.87 2.26
N TYR A 42 -15.00 14.05 2.38
CA TYR A 42 -14.45 13.66 3.67
C TYR A 42 -13.67 14.83 4.28
N SER A 43 -13.70 14.96 5.61
CA SER A 43 -12.91 15.94 6.36
C SER A 43 -12.04 15.24 7.42
N ASP A 44 -11.15 16.01 8.04
CA ASP A 44 -10.28 15.51 9.12
C ASP A 44 -9.44 14.29 8.71
N VAL A 45 -9.00 14.27 7.45
CA VAL A 45 -8.34 13.11 6.82
C VAL A 45 -6.96 12.86 7.42
N GLN A 46 -6.84 11.76 8.14
CA GLN A 46 -5.61 11.20 8.67
C GLN A 46 -5.21 10.00 7.81
N ILE A 47 -4.10 10.14 7.08
CA ILE A 47 -3.55 9.06 6.28
C ILE A 47 -2.62 8.22 7.17
N SER A 48 -2.82 6.91 7.16
CA SER A 48 -1.97 5.95 7.84
C SER A 48 -1.22 5.08 6.82
N GLY A 49 -0.60 3.99 7.29
CA GLY A 49 0.32 3.16 6.49
C GLY A 49 -0.36 2.31 5.41
N TYR A 50 0.28 1.18 5.10
CA TYR A 50 -0.22 0.28 4.06
C TYR A 50 -1.37 -0.59 4.57
N ALA A 51 -2.48 -0.62 3.82
CA ALA A 51 -3.66 -1.44 4.13
C ALA A 51 -3.52 -2.85 3.53
N TYR A 52 -2.78 -3.73 4.21
CA TYR A 52 -2.36 -5.05 3.71
C TYR A 52 -3.48 -5.99 3.20
N LEU A 53 -4.73 -5.79 3.62
CA LEU A 53 -5.85 -6.69 3.30
C LEU A 53 -7.13 -5.97 2.82
N ALA A 54 -7.08 -4.64 2.65
CA ALA A 54 -8.28 -3.87 2.33
C ALA A 54 -8.62 -3.88 0.82
N CYS A 55 -7.61 -4.06 -0.04
CA CYS A 55 -7.74 -3.92 -1.50
C CYS A 55 -7.79 -5.26 -2.24
N GLY A 56 -8.38 -5.25 -3.44
CA GLY A 56 -8.63 -6.46 -4.23
C GLY A 56 -7.49 -6.81 -5.20
N ASN A 57 -7.69 -7.91 -5.95
CA ASN A 57 -6.73 -8.34 -6.96
C ASN A 57 -6.48 -7.24 -8.02
N GLY A 58 -5.21 -6.89 -8.22
CA GLY A 58 -4.76 -5.87 -9.17
C GLY A 58 -4.75 -4.44 -8.64
N ASP A 59 -5.03 -4.24 -7.35
CA ASP A 59 -4.79 -2.96 -6.68
C ASP A 59 -3.38 -3.01 -6.09
N VAL A 60 -2.50 -2.16 -6.62
CA VAL A 60 -1.07 -2.10 -6.25
C VAL A 60 -0.82 -1.04 -5.19
N PHE A 61 -1.77 -0.14 -4.97
CA PHE A 61 -1.71 0.85 -3.92
C PHE A 61 -2.88 0.65 -2.94
N ALA A 62 -2.56 0.61 -1.65
CA ALA A 62 -3.52 0.44 -0.56
C ALA A 62 -3.14 1.38 0.58
N THR A 63 -3.77 2.56 0.61
CA THR A 63 -3.44 3.60 1.59
C THR A 63 -4.53 3.67 2.63
N ALA A 64 -4.21 3.32 3.88
CA ALA A 64 -5.17 3.36 4.98
C ALA A 64 -5.48 4.81 5.39
N PHE A 65 -6.70 5.05 5.86
CA PHE A 65 -7.13 6.36 6.34
C PHE A 65 -8.13 6.27 7.49
N GLU A 66 -8.19 7.34 8.27
CA GLU A 66 -9.27 7.67 9.18
C GLU A 66 -9.78 9.07 8.80
N ALA A 67 -11.10 9.28 8.77
CA ALA A 67 -11.69 10.55 8.38
C ALA A 67 -13.11 10.71 8.90
N THR A 68 -13.64 11.93 8.85
CA THR A 68 -15.06 12.20 8.99
C THR A 68 -15.71 12.08 7.60
N SER A 69 -16.68 11.19 7.45
CA SER A 69 -17.45 11.02 6.21
C SER A 69 -18.32 12.24 5.90
N PRO A 70 -18.81 12.40 4.66
CA PRO A 70 -19.75 13.47 4.29
C PRO A 70 -21.05 13.46 5.12
N SER A 71 -21.38 12.34 5.76
CA SER A 71 -22.53 12.20 6.67
C SER A 71 -22.24 12.65 8.12
N GLY A 72 -21.02 13.07 8.42
CA GLY A 72 -20.57 13.48 9.76
C GLY A 72 -20.13 12.33 10.67
N GLN A 73 -20.03 11.10 10.17
CA GLN A 73 -19.58 9.93 10.94
C GLN A 73 -18.08 9.74 10.80
N ALA A 74 -17.38 9.45 11.90
CA ALA A 74 -16.01 8.98 11.87
C ALA A 74 -15.94 7.58 11.22
N VAL A 75 -15.04 7.41 10.26
CA VAL A 75 -14.87 6.17 9.50
C VAL A 75 -13.40 5.89 9.24
N GLU A 76 -13.08 4.61 9.11
CA GLU A 76 -11.77 4.11 8.73
C GLU A 76 -11.88 3.23 7.48
N GLY A 77 -10.76 3.06 6.79
CA GLY A 77 -10.68 2.17 5.65
C GLY A 77 -9.45 2.41 4.79
N ALA A 78 -9.57 2.13 3.50
CA ALA A 78 -8.47 2.28 2.56
C ALA A 78 -8.89 2.92 1.22
N VAL A 79 -7.98 3.73 0.68
CA VAL A 79 -8.03 4.12 -0.73
C VAL A 79 -7.20 3.14 -1.53
N CYS A 80 -7.89 2.36 -2.36
CA CYS A 80 -7.32 1.34 -3.24
C CYS A 80 -7.16 1.88 -4.66
N SER A 81 -5.99 1.66 -5.28
CA SER A 81 -5.76 1.99 -6.68
C SER A 81 -4.78 1.04 -7.36
N GLY A 82 -4.80 1.02 -8.69
CA GLY A 82 -3.90 0.22 -9.54
C GLY A 82 -3.16 1.11 -10.52
N ILE A 83 -2.04 0.65 -11.10
CA ILE A 83 -1.25 1.44 -12.08
C ILE A 83 -2.11 1.97 -13.24
N PHE A 84 -3.13 1.21 -13.65
CA PHE A 84 -4.10 1.59 -14.70
C PHE A 84 -5.55 1.60 -14.20
N LYS A 85 -5.77 1.61 -12.88
CA LYS A 85 -7.12 1.62 -12.30
C LYS A 85 -7.41 2.95 -11.63
N GLY A 86 -8.70 3.31 -11.56
CA GLY A 86 -9.15 4.44 -10.76
C GLY A 86 -8.95 4.22 -9.25
N ASN A 87 -9.30 5.24 -8.45
CA ASN A 87 -9.28 5.15 -7.00
C ASN A 87 -10.63 4.68 -6.47
N THR A 88 -10.63 3.76 -5.50
CA THR A 88 -11.83 3.30 -4.79
C THR A 88 -11.63 3.54 -3.30
N VAL A 89 -12.57 4.25 -2.68
CA VAL A 89 -12.64 4.38 -1.22
C VAL A 89 -13.40 3.17 -0.70
N ARG A 90 -12.75 2.36 0.14
CA ARG A 90 -13.35 1.20 0.81
C ARG A 90 -13.35 1.47 2.30
N LEU A 91 -14.53 1.42 2.90
CA LEU A 91 -14.70 1.47 4.35
C LEU A 91 -14.60 0.06 4.91
N ASP A 92 -14.12 -0.06 6.15
CA ASP A 92 -14.03 -1.33 6.88
C ASP A 92 -15.38 -1.82 7.45
#